data_AF-A0A6P8J3U9-F1
#
_entry.id   AF-A0A6P8J3U9-F1
#
_cell.length_a   1.000
_cell.length_b   1.000
_cell.length_c   1.000
_cell.angle_alpha   90.00
_cell.angle_beta   90.00
_cell.angle_gamma   90.00
#
_symmetry.space_group_name_H-M   'P 1'
#
loop_
_entity.id
_entity.type
_entity.pdbx_description
1 polymer ?
#
loop_
_entity_poly.entity_id
_entity_poly.type
_entity_poly.pdbx_seq_one_letter_code
_entity_poly.pdbx_strand_id
1 'polypeptide(L)'
;GTKFPTIKLGSSSSLRPGEWVIAMGSPLTLSNTITAGIVSTVHRGGEELGLPNRDMEYIQTDAAINVGNSGGPLVNLDGQVIGINAITVKFASGISFAIPIDEVKDFLKGAQEKKRLMKSGTNQRALGPRQRWYIGINMLTLLPHILEELQLRDSTFNNLKGGVFIAGVNYSSPAHMYTIYFCECLTNP
;
A
#
# COMPACT_ATOMS: atom_id res chain seq x y z
N GLY A 1 -1.72 -24.06 16.32
CA GLY A 1 -2.13 -22.69 15.93
C GLY A 1 -3.62 -22.70 15.67
N THR A 2 -4.36 -21.83 16.35
CA THR A 2 -5.81 -21.71 16.18
C THR A 2 -6.15 -21.21 14.77
N LYS A 3 -7.17 -21.79 14.15
CA LYS A 3 -7.70 -21.29 12.86
C LYS A 3 -8.24 -19.89 13.09
N PHE A 4 -7.64 -18.89 12.45
CA PHE A 4 -8.23 -17.56 12.38
C PHE A 4 -9.48 -17.60 11.50
N PRO A 5 -10.53 -16.83 11.82
CA PRO A 5 -11.65 -16.61 10.90
C PRO A 5 -11.13 -16.07 9.56
N THR A 6 -11.69 -16.57 8.46
CA THR A 6 -11.34 -16.12 7.10
C THR A 6 -12.57 -15.62 6.38
N ILE A 7 -12.35 -14.73 5.43
CA ILE A 7 -13.38 -14.24 4.51
C ILE A 7 -13.18 -14.85 3.12
N LYS A 8 -14.28 -15.12 2.42
CA LYS A 8 -14.24 -15.66 1.05
C LYS A 8 -13.93 -14.55 0.05
N LEU A 9 -13.15 -14.88 -0.97
CA LEU A 9 -12.93 -14.00 -2.11
C LEU A 9 -14.05 -14.22 -3.12
N GLY A 10 -14.76 -13.16 -3.49
CA GLY A 10 -15.77 -13.13 -4.55
C GLY A 10 -15.12 -12.92 -5.91
N SER A 11 -15.80 -12.26 -6.85
CA SER A 11 -15.21 -11.85 -8.12
C SER A 11 -15.54 -10.39 -8.39
N SER A 12 -14.54 -9.64 -8.88
CA SER A 12 -14.71 -8.24 -9.26
C SER A 12 -15.22 -8.09 -10.70
N SER A 13 -14.98 -9.08 -11.57
CA SER A 13 -15.43 -9.04 -12.97
C SER A 13 -16.94 -9.16 -13.15
N SER A 14 -17.66 -9.69 -12.16
CA SER A 14 -19.13 -9.79 -12.16
C SER A 14 -19.83 -8.59 -11.53
N LEU A 15 -19.09 -7.61 -11.00
CA LEU A 15 -19.68 -6.46 -10.34
C LEU A 15 -20.46 -5.60 -11.32
N ARG A 16 -21.55 -5.01 -10.83
CA ARG A 16 -22.34 -4.04 -11.59
C ARG A 16 -22.43 -2.72 -10.84
N PRO A 17 -22.43 -1.59 -11.56
CA PRO A 17 -22.80 -0.31 -10.98
C PRO A 17 -24.14 -0.40 -10.24
N GLY A 18 -24.23 0.21 -9.07
CA GLY A 18 -25.39 0.19 -8.18
C GLY A 18 -25.41 -0.96 -7.16
N GLU A 19 -24.49 -1.92 -7.24
CA GLU A 19 -24.42 -2.99 -6.24
C GLU A 19 -23.96 -2.45 -4.88
N TRP A 20 -24.64 -2.88 -3.82
CA TRP A 20 -24.29 -2.50 -2.46
C TRP A 20 -22.96 -3.10 -2.02
N VAL A 21 -22.15 -2.27 -1.38
CA VAL A 21 -20.84 -2.63 -0.87
C VAL A 21 -20.63 -2.09 0.53
N ILE A 22 -19.80 -2.79 1.29
CA ILE A 22 -19.40 -2.40 2.63
C ILE A 22 -17.88 -2.35 2.68
N ALA A 23 -17.33 -1.19 3.00
CA ALA A 23 -15.90 -1.00 3.22
C ALA A 23 -15.59 -1.16 4.71
N MET A 24 -14.80 -2.18 5.04
CA MET A 24 -14.42 -2.49 6.41
C MET A 24 -12.93 -2.24 6.64
N GLY A 25 -12.57 -1.83 7.87
CA GLY A 25 -11.21 -1.99 8.37
C GLY A 25 -11.11 -1.68 9.86
N SER A 26 -9.89 -1.61 10.36
CA SER A 26 -9.61 -1.52 11.80
C SER A 26 -8.54 -0.45 12.05
N PRO A 27 -8.92 0.83 12.23
CA PRO A 27 -7.99 1.82 12.74
C PRO A 27 -7.45 1.37 14.11
N LEU A 28 -6.13 1.25 14.21
CA LEU A 28 -5.40 1.10 15.48
C LEU A 28 -5.87 -0.08 16.35
N THR A 29 -6.32 -1.18 15.73
CA THR A 29 -6.62 -2.50 16.34
C THR A 29 -7.76 -2.59 17.38
N LEU A 30 -8.36 -1.48 17.80
CA LEU A 30 -9.38 -1.45 18.87
C LEU A 30 -10.78 -1.03 18.40
N SER A 31 -10.88 -0.37 17.25
CA SER A 31 -12.16 0.11 16.70
C SER A 31 -12.25 -0.27 15.24
N ASN A 32 -13.33 -0.94 14.82
CA ASN A 32 -13.58 -1.24 13.42
C ASN A 32 -14.31 -0.05 12.78
N THR A 33 -13.83 0.41 11.62
CA THR A 33 -14.54 1.39 10.79
C THR A 33 -15.27 0.64 9.70
N ILE A 34 -16.59 0.83 9.66
CA ILE A 34 -17.46 0.23 8.65
C ILE A 34 -18.21 1.37 7.98
N THR A 35 -18.14 1.41 6.66
CA THR A 35 -18.90 2.34 5.83
C THR A 35 -19.61 1.55 4.74
N ALA A 36 -20.78 2.01 4.32
CA ALA A 36 -21.56 1.37 3.28
C ALA A 36 -21.80 2.36 2.14
N GLY A 37 -21.97 1.82 0.95
CA GLY A 37 -22.25 2.57 -0.27
C GLY A 37 -22.59 1.62 -1.40
N ILE A 38 -22.45 2.10 -2.63
CA ILE A 38 -22.65 1.34 -3.85
C ILE A 38 -21.41 1.36 -4.72
N VAL A 39 -21.32 0.41 -5.65
CA VAL A 39 -20.38 0.48 -6.76
C VAL A 39 -20.84 1.60 -7.69
N SER A 40 -20.03 2.65 -7.84
CA SER A 40 -20.30 3.71 -8.81
C SER A 40 -19.89 3.27 -10.22
N THR A 41 -18.69 2.69 -10.34
CA THR A 41 -18.09 2.26 -11.62
C THR A 41 -17.11 1.11 -11.34
N VAL A 42 -17.01 0.15 -12.27
CA VAL A 42 -16.12 -1.03 -12.15
C VAL A 42 -14.81 -0.92 -12.93
N HIS A 43 -14.75 -0.02 -13.93
CA HIS A 43 -13.64 0.10 -14.87
C HIS A 43 -13.13 1.54 -14.92
N ARG A 44 -12.49 2.02 -13.85
CA ARG A 44 -11.82 3.33 -13.90
C ARG A 44 -10.32 3.16 -14.03
N GLY A 45 -9.76 3.57 -15.17
CA GLY A 45 -8.34 3.44 -15.46
C GLY A 45 -7.50 4.28 -14.50
N GLY A 46 -6.41 3.71 -13.99
CA GLY A 46 -5.48 4.36 -13.07
C GLY A 46 -4.82 5.61 -13.68
N GLU A 47 -4.71 5.68 -15.01
CA GLU A 47 -4.23 6.85 -15.74
C GLU A 47 -5.11 8.09 -15.51
N GLU A 48 -6.44 7.94 -15.53
CA GLU A 48 -7.39 9.04 -15.26
C GLU A 48 -7.30 9.55 -13.82
N LEU A 49 -6.79 8.71 -12.92
CA LEU A 49 -6.75 8.95 -11.48
C LEU A 49 -5.36 9.41 -11.00
N GLY A 50 -4.37 9.49 -11.88
CA GLY A 50 -2.98 9.80 -11.52
C GLY A 50 -2.37 8.76 -10.57
N LEU A 51 -2.89 7.53 -10.58
CA LEU A 51 -2.47 6.47 -9.67
C LEU A 51 -1.15 5.83 -10.14
N PRO A 52 -0.35 5.27 -9.20
CA PRO A 52 0.98 4.74 -9.52
C PRO A 52 0.95 3.57 -10.52
N ASN A 53 -0.18 2.86 -10.63
CA ASN A 53 -0.36 1.80 -11.61
C ASN A 53 -1.38 2.23 -12.67
N ARG A 54 -0.90 2.86 -13.74
CA ARG A 54 -1.74 3.51 -14.76
C ARG A 54 -2.56 2.53 -15.59
N ASP A 55 -2.03 1.32 -15.78
CA ASP A 55 -2.66 0.24 -16.56
C ASP A 55 -3.71 -0.54 -15.74
N MET A 56 -3.89 -0.21 -14.46
CA MET A 56 -4.80 -0.91 -13.56
C MET A 56 -6.17 -0.24 -13.53
N GLU A 57 -7.22 -1.05 -13.59
CA GLU A 57 -8.59 -0.58 -13.36
C GLU A 57 -8.98 -0.68 -11.89
N TYR A 58 -9.70 0.32 -11.40
CA TYR A 58 -10.15 0.42 -10.02
C TYR A 58 -11.67 0.35 -9.92
N ILE A 59 -12.14 -0.26 -8.83
CA ILE A 59 -13.55 -0.19 -8.42
C ILE A 59 -13.77 1.18 -7.77
N GLN A 60 -14.69 1.96 -8.30
CA GLN A 60 -15.14 3.20 -7.69
C GLN A 60 -16.37 2.94 -6.82
N THR A 61 -16.40 3.54 -5.64
CA THR A 61 -17.54 3.51 -4.72
C THR A 61 -17.72 4.85 -4.02
N ASP A 62 -18.95 5.13 -3.59
CA ASP A 62 -19.28 6.24 -2.70
C ASP A 62 -19.19 5.85 -1.21
N ALA A 63 -18.92 4.58 -0.91
CA ALA A 63 -18.60 4.13 0.44
C ALA A 63 -17.35 4.88 0.93
N ALA A 64 -17.49 5.58 2.06
CA ALA A 64 -16.40 6.43 2.55
C ALA A 64 -15.17 5.60 2.91
N ILE A 65 -14.06 5.81 2.19
CA ILE A 65 -12.75 5.22 2.49
C ILE A 65 -11.84 6.26 3.14
N ASN A 66 -11.25 5.92 4.29
CA ASN A 66 -10.34 6.75 5.07
C ASN A 66 -9.19 5.91 5.67
N VAL A 67 -8.32 6.54 6.46
CA VAL A 67 -7.18 5.86 7.09
C VAL A 67 -7.59 4.66 7.96
N GLY A 68 -8.83 4.64 8.48
CA GLY A 68 -9.32 3.53 9.29
C GLY A 68 -9.71 2.28 8.50
N ASN A 69 -10.20 2.41 7.27
CA ASN A 69 -10.58 1.24 6.46
C ASN A 69 -9.71 0.99 5.23
N SER A 70 -8.75 1.87 4.93
CA SER A 70 -7.71 1.64 3.91
C SER A 70 -6.91 0.37 4.22
N GLY A 71 -6.63 -0.43 3.18
CA GLY A 71 -6.04 -1.76 3.25
C GLY A 71 -7.02 -2.87 3.67
N GLY A 72 -8.20 -2.52 4.18
CA GLY A 72 -9.24 -3.47 4.53
C GLY A 72 -10.09 -3.92 3.33
N PRO A 73 -10.99 -4.91 3.52
CA PRO A 73 -11.80 -5.44 2.43
C PRO A 73 -12.98 -4.53 2.07
N LEU A 74 -13.26 -4.44 0.78
CA LEU A 74 -14.55 -4.05 0.23
C LEU A 74 -15.36 -5.32 -0.02
N VAL A 75 -16.53 -5.45 0.60
CA VAL A 75 -17.35 -6.67 0.53
C VAL A 75 -18.71 -6.41 -0.09
N ASN A 76 -19.24 -7.41 -0.78
CA ASN A 76 -20.63 -7.42 -1.23
C ASN A 76 -21.58 -7.94 -0.13
N LEU A 77 -22.89 -7.92 -0.40
CA LEU A 77 -23.91 -8.39 0.54
C LEU A 77 -23.85 -9.90 0.84
N ASP A 78 -23.19 -10.69 -0.02
CA ASP A 78 -22.93 -12.12 0.22
C ASP A 78 -21.75 -12.36 1.19
N GLY A 79 -21.13 -11.29 1.71
CA GLY A 79 -19.98 -11.36 2.59
C GLY A 79 -18.70 -11.80 1.88
N GLN A 80 -18.63 -11.60 0.56
CA GLN A 80 -17.46 -11.92 -0.25
C GLN A 80 -16.64 -10.67 -0.51
N VAL A 81 -15.31 -10.79 -0.42
CA VAL A 81 -14.41 -9.69 -0.77
C VAL A 81 -14.44 -9.50 -2.28
N ILE A 82 -14.75 -8.29 -2.71
CA ILE A 82 -14.79 -7.88 -4.12
C ILE A 82 -13.68 -6.86 -4.46
N GLY A 83 -13.05 -6.28 -3.44
CA GLY A 83 -11.86 -5.44 -3.62
C GLY A 83 -11.14 -5.13 -2.31
N ILE A 84 -10.02 -4.41 -2.41
CA ILE A 84 -9.24 -3.91 -1.27
C ILE A 84 -9.26 -2.39 -1.28
N ASN A 85 -9.70 -1.80 -0.17
CA ASN A 85 -9.80 -0.35 0.00
C ASN A 85 -8.41 0.27 -0.18
N ALA A 86 -8.24 1.16 -1.15
CA ALA A 86 -6.90 1.67 -1.48
C ALA A 86 -6.81 3.17 -1.21
N ILE A 87 -7.57 3.98 -1.94
CA ILE A 87 -7.32 5.43 -2.05
C ILE A 87 -8.64 6.18 -2.14
N THR A 88 -8.71 7.36 -1.52
CA THR A 88 -9.76 8.36 -1.73
C THR A 88 -9.15 9.59 -2.37
N VAL A 89 -9.86 10.23 -3.31
CA VAL A 89 -9.44 11.50 -3.88
C VAL A 89 -9.66 12.60 -2.84
N LYS A 90 -8.59 13.21 -2.33
CA LYS A 90 -8.69 14.25 -1.28
C LYS A 90 -9.55 15.46 -1.67
N PHE A 91 -9.78 15.69 -2.97
CA PHE A 91 -10.51 16.82 -3.52
C PHE A 91 -11.95 16.50 -3.95
N ALA A 92 -12.38 15.24 -3.87
CA ALA A 92 -13.75 14.84 -4.24
C ALA A 92 -14.37 13.96 -3.14
N SER A 93 -15.30 14.56 -2.38
CA SER A 93 -16.12 13.82 -1.42
C SER A 93 -17.04 12.84 -2.16
N GLY A 94 -17.19 11.62 -1.65
CA GLY A 94 -18.03 10.58 -2.26
C GLY A 94 -17.39 9.84 -3.44
N ILE A 95 -16.08 9.99 -3.67
CA ILE A 95 -15.32 9.21 -4.66
C ILE A 95 -14.17 8.49 -3.98
N SER A 96 -14.33 7.18 -3.82
CA SER A 96 -13.34 6.29 -3.22
C SER A 96 -13.03 5.12 -4.16
N PHE A 97 -11.81 4.58 -4.05
CA PHE A 97 -11.31 3.52 -4.93
C PHE A 97 -10.85 2.29 -4.17
N ALA A 98 -11.12 1.13 -4.76
CA ALA A 98 -10.64 -0.16 -4.32
C ALA A 98 -9.95 -0.92 -5.46
N ILE A 99 -8.91 -1.66 -5.12
CA ILE A 99 -8.21 -2.61 -6.00
C ILE A 99 -9.14 -3.80 -6.22
N PRO A 100 -9.47 -4.19 -7.47
CA PRO A 100 -10.30 -5.35 -7.76
C PRO A 100 -9.76 -6.65 -7.15
N ILE A 101 -10.64 -7.51 -6.62
CA ILE A 101 -10.19 -8.75 -5.96
C ILE A 101 -9.55 -9.74 -6.93
N ASP A 102 -9.93 -9.73 -8.21
CA ASP A 102 -9.36 -10.64 -9.20
C ASP A 102 -7.88 -10.33 -9.46
N GLU A 103 -7.49 -9.05 -9.47
CA GLU A 103 -6.08 -8.63 -9.51
C GLU A 103 -5.29 -9.12 -8.29
N VAL A 104 -5.90 -9.03 -7.11
CA VAL A 104 -5.29 -9.54 -5.87
C VAL A 104 -5.13 -11.06 -5.91
N LYS A 105 -6.09 -11.80 -6.47
CA LYS A 105 -5.96 -13.26 -6.63
C LYS A 105 -4.78 -13.61 -7.52
N ASP A 106 -4.59 -12.89 -8.62
CA ASP A 106 -3.48 -13.16 -9.53
C ASP A 106 -2.13 -12.81 -8.90
N PHE A 107 -2.06 -11.71 -8.16
CA PHE A 107 -0.91 -11.40 -7.31
C PHE A 107 -0.61 -12.51 -6.30
N LEU A 108 -1.63 -13.02 -5.60
CA LEU A 108 -1.49 -14.09 -4.60
C LEU A 108 -0.99 -15.40 -5.24
N LYS A 109 -1.51 -15.79 -6.41
CA LYS A 109 -1.03 -16.96 -7.17
C LYS A 109 0.46 -16.81 -7.50
N GLY A 110 0.86 -15.65 -8.04
CA GLY A 110 2.27 -15.37 -8.37
C GLY A 110 3.18 -15.39 -7.14
N ALA A 111 2.74 -14.83 -6.02
CA ALA A 111 3.47 -14.84 -4.77
C ALA A 111 3.63 -16.26 -4.20
N GLN A 112 2.60 -17.09 -4.28
CA GLN A 112 2.64 -18.49 -3.87
C GLN A 112 3.61 -19.30 -4.73
N GLU A 113 3.59 -19.12 -6.05
CA GLU A 113 4.49 -19.82 -6.95
C GLU A 113 5.95 -19.41 -6.71
N LYS A 114 6.22 -18.11 -6.55
CA LYS A 114 7.55 -17.61 -6.19
C LYS A 114 8.04 -18.20 -4.87
N LYS A 115 7.16 -18.29 -3.86
CA LYS A 115 7.47 -18.93 -2.57
C LYS A 115 7.77 -20.42 -2.74
N ARG A 116 7.03 -21.12 -3.61
CA ARG A 116 7.26 -22.53 -3.93
C ARG A 116 8.61 -22.73 -4.61
N LEU A 117 8.93 -21.92 -5.62
CA LEU A 117 10.22 -21.94 -6.32
C LEU A 117 11.40 -21.63 -5.38
N MET A 118 11.24 -20.66 -4.48
CA MET A 118 12.24 -20.36 -3.45
C MET A 118 12.45 -21.52 -2.47
N LYS A 119 11.42 -22.30 -2.16
CA LYS A 119 11.51 -23.50 -1.32
C LYS A 119 12.05 -24.74 -2.06
N SER A 120 11.85 -24.82 -3.37
CA SER A 120 12.20 -25.99 -4.19
C SER A 120 13.67 -26.07 -4.60
N GLY A 121 14.50 -25.07 -4.27
CA GLY A 121 15.96 -25.14 -4.46
C GLY A 121 16.45 -25.15 -5.92
N THR A 122 15.58 -25.00 -6.92
CA THR A 122 15.93 -25.09 -8.35
C THR A 122 16.67 -23.87 -8.91
N ASN A 123 16.85 -22.81 -8.10
CA ASN A 123 17.90 -21.83 -8.36
C ASN A 123 19.21 -22.32 -7.74
N GLN A 124 19.99 -23.07 -8.51
CA GLN A 124 21.43 -23.30 -8.27
C GLN A 124 22.28 -22.01 -8.46
N ARG A 125 21.71 -20.86 -8.10
CA ARG A 125 22.44 -19.70 -7.58
C ARG A 125 22.02 -19.52 -6.13
N ALA A 126 22.25 -20.58 -5.35
CA ALA A 126 22.13 -20.59 -3.91
C ALA A 126 23.22 -19.71 -3.31
N LEU A 127 22.98 -18.39 -3.24
CA LEU A 127 23.34 -17.69 -2.02
C LEU A 127 22.38 -18.27 -0.96
N GLY A 128 22.92 -18.78 0.15
CA GLY A 128 22.17 -19.38 1.27
C GLY A 128 21.14 -18.43 1.88
N PRO A 129 20.85 -18.43 3.20
CA PRO A 129 20.11 -17.32 3.78
C PRO A 129 20.83 -16.04 3.35
N ARG A 130 20.22 -15.23 2.48
CA ARG A 130 20.76 -13.94 2.10
C ARG A 130 20.73 -13.14 3.40
N GLN A 131 21.83 -13.17 4.14
CA GLN A 131 22.13 -12.21 5.20
C GLN A 131 22.22 -10.86 4.48
N ARG A 132 21.06 -10.25 4.24
CA ARG A 132 21.00 -8.87 3.81
C ARG A 132 21.31 -8.07 5.05
N TRP A 133 22.42 -7.35 5.00
CA TRP A 133 22.74 -6.40 6.06
C TRP A 133 21.59 -5.40 6.14
N TYR A 134 20.96 -5.36 7.30
CA TYR A 134 19.82 -4.53 7.58
C TYR A 134 20.24 -3.46 8.57
N ILE A 135 20.22 -2.22 8.12
CA ILE A 135 20.59 -1.06 8.95
C ILE A 135 19.35 -0.53 9.70
N GLY A 136 18.16 -0.65 9.11
CA GLY A 136 16.88 -0.21 9.68
C GLY A 136 16.53 1.25 9.46
N ILE A 137 16.87 1.77 8.28
CA ILE A 137 16.49 3.11 7.82
C ILE A 137 15.51 3.04 6.64
N ASN A 138 14.56 3.96 6.62
CA ASN A 138 13.74 4.25 5.46
C ASN A 138 14.39 5.42 4.72
N MET A 139 14.78 5.16 3.48
CA MET A 139 15.53 6.10 2.65
C MET A 139 14.65 6.66 1.55
N LEU A 140 14.73 7.96 1.35
CA LEU A 140 14.15 8.66 0.21
C LEU A 140 15.28 9.33 -0.57
N THR A 141 15.44 8.99 -1.84
CA THR A 141 16.39 9.69 -2.70
C THR A 141 15.93 11.13 -2.91
N LEU A 142 16.82 12.10 -2.69
CA LEU A 142 16.52 13.52 -2.91
C LEU A 142 16.56 13.83 -4.41
N LEU A 143 15.44 13.60 -5.09
CA LEU A 143 15.21 14.15 -6.43
C LEU A 143 15.04 15.67 -6.35
N PRO A 144 15.34 16.42 -7.43
CA PRO A 144 15.26 17.89 -7.43
C PRO A 144 13.93 18.45 -6.89
N HIS A 145 12.81 17.87 -7.31
CA HIS A 145 11.49 18.30 -6.85
C HIS A 145 11.26 18.05 -5.35
N ILE A 146 11.75 16.94 -4.80
CA ILE A 146 11.64 16.60 -3.37
C ILE A 146 12.53 17.55 -2.56
N LEU A 147 13.72 17.87 -3.08
CA LEU A 147 14.66 18.79 -2.46
C LEU A 147 14.08 20.20 -2.36
N GLU A 148 13.49 20.71 -3.45
CA GLU A 148 12.78 22.00 -3.46
C GLU A 148 11.65 22.03 -2.42
N GLU A 149 10.85 20.96 -2.33
CA GLU A 149 9.76 20.87 -1.36
C GLU A 149 10.28 20.87 0.10
N LEU A 150 11.38 20.17 0.37
CA LEU A 150 12.00 20.14 1.69
C LEU A 150 12.64 21.49 2.06
N GLN A 151 13.30 22.15 1.12
CA GLN A 151 13.90 23.48 1.30
C GLN A 151 12.85 24.56 1.57
N LEU A 152 11.69 24.47 0.93
CA LEU A 152 10.57 25.37 1.19
C LEU A 152 9.97 25.19 2.60
N ARG A 153 10.03 23.96 3.15
CA ARG A 153 9.45 23.63 4.45
C ARG A 153 10.41 23.90 5.61
N ASP A 154 11.70 23.68 5.40
CA ASP A 154 12.71 23.81 6.44
C ASP A 154 14.06 24.31 5.86
N SER A 155 14.47 25.48 6.35
CA SER A 155 15.69 26.18 5.93
C SER A 155 16.99 25.40 6.20
N THR A 156 16.96 24.39 7.07
CA THR A 156 18.13 23.53 7.34
C THR A 156 18.57 22.74 6.10
N PHE A 157 17.67 22.52 5.13
CA PHE A 157 17.95 21.78 3.89
C PHE A 157 18.45 22.66 2.73
N ASN A 158 18.54 23.98 2.91
CA ASN A 158 18.90 24.93 1.83
C ASN A 158 20.30 24.69 1.22
N ASN A 159 21.21 24.12 2.01
CA ASN A 159 22.58 23.86 1.57
C ASN A 159 22.77 22.49 0.89
N LEU A 160 21.72 21.66 0.83
CA LEU A 160 21.78 20.36 0.20
C LEU A 160 21.63 20.46 -1.32
N LYS A 161 22.47 19.72 -2.05
CA LYS A 161 22.43 19.64 -3.52
C LYS A 161 21.92 18.29 -4.03
N GLY A 162 21.68 17.35 -3.13
CA GLY A 162 21.29 15.97 -3.42
C GLY A 162 21.71 15.05 -2.28
N GLY A 163 21.35 13.77 -2.36
CA GLY A 163 21.68 12.77 -1.34
C GLY A 163 20.49 11.85 -1.05
N VAL A 164 20.54 11.22 0.11
CA VAL A 164 19.49 10.35 0.62
C VAL A 164 18.95 10.91 1.92
N PHE A 165 17.66 11.20 1.95
CA PHE A 165 16.94 11.64 3.14
C PHE A 165 16.48 10.44 3.98
N ILE A 166 16.74 10.50 5.28
CA ILE A 166 16.32 9.47 6.23
C ILE A 166 14.91 9.79 6.71
N ALA A 167 13.94 9.20 6.02
CA ALA A 167 12.51 9.35 6.28
C ALA A 167 12.02 8.55 7.50
N GLY A 168 12.88 7.74 8.11
CA GLY A 168 12.53 6.97 9.30
C GLY A 168 13.65 6.06 9.76
N VAL A 169 13.70 5.83 11.07
CA VAL A 169 14.64 4.92 11.72
C VAL A 169 13.83 3.93 12.55
N ASN A 170 13.98 2.65 12.27
CA ASN A 170 13.26 1.61 12.99
C ASN A 170 13.84 1.46 14.39
N TYR A 171 12.97 1.47 15.42
CA TYR A 171 13.38 1.29 16.81
C TYR A 171 14.14 -0.03 16.97
N SER A 172 15.16 -0.01 17.83
CA SER A 172 16.13 -1.11 18.08
C SER A 172 16.89 -1.65 16.86
N SER A 173 16.89 -0.93 15.74
CA SER A 173 17.78 -1.24 14.60
C SER A 173 19.22 -0.78 14.83
N PRO A 174 20.21 -1.29 14.06
CA PRO A 174 21.57 -0.75 14.10
C PRO A 174 21.63 0.77 13.92
N ALA A 175 20.85 1.36 13.01
CA ALA A 175 20.77 2.81 12.85
C ALA A 175 20.33 3.54 14.12
N HIS A 176 19.33 3.01 14.82
CA HIS A 176 18.86 3.57 16.09
C HIS A 176 19.92 3.48 17.19
N MET A 177 20.70 2.40 17.24
CA MET A 177 21.75 2.21 18.26
C MET A 177 23.00 3.05 17.99
N TYR A 178 23.31 3.34 16.73
CA TYR A 178 24.48 4.11 16.30
C TYR A 178 24.14 5.55 15.89
N THR A 179 23.05 6.09 16.44
CA THR A 179 22.80 7.54 16.45
C THR A 179 22.51 8.15 15.07
N ILE A 180 21.97 7.35 14.14
CA ILE A 180 21.40 7.87 12.90
C ILE A 180 19.99 8.37 13.21
N TYR A 181 19.68 9.62 12.86
CA TYR A 181 18.43 10.25 13.24
C TYR A 181 17.47 10.43 12.07
N PHE A 182 16.18 10.52 12.42
CA PHE A 182 15.13 10.99 11.53
C PHE A 182 15.46 12.41 11.04
N CYS A 183 15.15 12.71 9.78
CA CYS A 183 15.44 13.98 9.10
C CYS A 183 16.92 14.27 8.81
N GLU A 184 17.83 13.30 8.99
CA GLU A 184 19.20 13.44 8.49
C GLU A 184 19.30 13.20 6.98
N CYS A 185 20.27 13.87 6.35
CA CYS A 185 20.60 13.67 4.94
C CYS A 185 22.00 13.07 4.81
N LEU A 186 22.07 11.91 4.17
CA LEU A 186 23.33 11.30 3.77
C LEU A 186 23.74 11.92 2.42
N THR A 187 24.73 12.81 2.47
CA THR A 187 25.38 13.38 1.29
C THR A 187 26.69 12.65 1.01
N ASN A 188 27.11 12.59 -0.25
CA ASN A 188 28.51 12.25 -0.52
C ASN A 188 29.42 13.36 0.05
N PRO A 189 30.59 13.01 0.60
CA PRO A 189 31.60 13.99 1.03
C PRO A 189 32.10 14.85 -0.14
#